data_AF-A0A7Z9LSX9-F1
#
_entry.id   AF-A0A7Z9LSX9-F1
#
_cell.length_a   1.000
_cell.length_b   1.000
_cell.length_c   1.000
_cell.angle_alpha   90.00
_cell.angle_beta   90.00
_cell.angle_gamma   90.00
#
_symmetry.space_group_name_H-M   'P 1'
#
loop_
_entity.id
_entity.type
_entity.pdbx_description
1 polymer ?
#
loop_
_entity_poly.entity_id
_entity_poly.type
_entity_poly.pdbx_seq_one_letter_code
_entity_poly.pdbx_strand_id
1 'polypeptide(L)'
;MVKTVSDCLRCNETRIFISVRPRERYAHARLCDCVSSPCKTCKDTGFIVEQDSFQRDVAIVCPDCEQIKQRVQLYNNARIPRRYLNSRLNPQERDAENEMVFDLLGSIFRLLPQRLSNQNHLQSDTEDLKGMVLMGPPGTGKTHLMTGFVYQCTIGHGISCIFQSFAELLSELRQGYSDGKSDMEIIEPHLQTDILIIDDMGKGRNSDWELGILDMLISERYNRNL
;
A
#
# COMPACT_ATOMS: atom_id res chain seq x y z
N MET A 1 -23.06 -4.17 -28.40
CA MET A 1 -22.35 -5.43 -28.10
C MET A 1 -21.20 -5.12 -27.16
N VAL A 2 -21.42 -5.28 -25.86
CA VAL A 2 -20.39 -5.10 -24.82
C VAL A 2 -19.44 -6.29 -24.96
N LYS A 3 -18.18 -6.05 -25.36
CA LYS A 3 -17.16 -7.11 -25.36
C LYS A 3 -16.99 -7.56 -23.92
N THR A 4 -17.38 -8.80 -23.64
CA THR A 4 -17.05 -9.53 -22.43
C THR A 4 -15.55 -9.39 -22.19
N VAL A 5 -15.19 -8.72 -21.09
CA VAL A 5 -13.83 -8.71 -20.57
C VAL A 5 -13.50 -10.16 -20.31
N SER A 6 -12.56 -10.74 -21.05
CA SER A 6 -12.13 -12.11 -20.83
C SER A 6 -11.52 -12.21 -19.43
N ASP A 7 -12.09 -13.04 -18.57
CA ASP A 7 -11.59 -13.32 -17.22
C ASP A 7 -10.13 -13.79 -17.32
N CYS A 8 -9.19 -12.89 -17.02
CA CYS A 8 -7.78 -13.19 -17.16
C CYS A 8 -7.31 -13.95 -15.93
N LEU A 9 -7.29 -15.28 -16.01
CA LEU A 9 -6.83 -16.18 -14.94
C LEU A 9 -5.39 -15.91 -14.47
N ARG A 10 -4.56 -15.23 -15.27
CA ARG A 10 -3.19 -14.86 -14.86
C ARG A 10 -3.15 -13.76 -13.79
N CYS A 11 -4.09 -12.82 -13.85
CA CYS A 11 -4.14 -11.69 -12.92
C CYS A 11 -5.43 -11.65 -12.09
N ASN A 12 -6.34 -12.60 -12.28
CA ASN A 12 -7.68 -12.62 -11.69
C ASN A 12 -8.35 -11.25 -11.84
N GLU A 13 -8.37 -10.76 -13.08
CA GLU A 13 -9.01 -9.49 -13.49
C GLU A 13 -8.40 -8.20 -12.92
N THR A 14 -7.41 -8.29 -12.04
CA THR A 14 -6.72 -7.10 -11.51
C THR A 14 -5.91 -6.34 -12.55
N ARG A 15 -5.66 -6.96 -13.73
CA ARG A 15 -4.79 -6.44 -14.80
C ARG A 15 -3.34 -6.22 -14.37
N ILE A 16 -2.98 -6.69 -13.18
CA ILE A 16 -1.65 -6.56 -12.58
C ILE A 16 -1.11 -7.97 -12.29
N PHE A 17 0.15 -8.18 -12.62
CA PHE A 17 0.85 -9.43 -12.35
C PHE A 17 1.97 -9.17 -11.34
N ILE A 18 2.00 -9.95 -10.26
CA ILE A 18 3.04 -9.88 -9.24
C ILE A 18 4.03 -11.01 -9.46
N SER A 19 5.31 -10.67 -9.39
CA SER A 19 6.42 -11.59 -9.61
C SER A 19 7.57 -11.28 -8.68
N VAL A 20 8.54 -12.18 -8.62
CA VAL A 20 9.81 -11.97 -7.92
C VAL A 20 10.93 -12.12 -8.92
N ARG A 21 11.89 -11.20 -8.90
CA ARG A 21 13.10 -11.30 -9.73
C ARG A 21 14.25 -11.91 -8.93
N PRO A 22 15.21 -12.59 -9.60
CA PRO A 22 16.41 -13.07 -8.93
C PRO A 22 17.14 -11.91 -8.23
N ARG A 23 17.60 -12.14 -7.00
CA ARG A 23 18.36 -11.18 -6.17
C ARG A 23 17.59 -9.93 -5.71
N GLU A 24 16.32 -9.75 -6.09
CA GLU A 24 15.49 -8.71 -5.51
C GLU A 24 14.89 -9.16 -4.16
N ARG A 25 14.85 -8.22 -3.21
CA ARG A 25 14.33 -8.41 -1.85
C ARG A 25 12.80 -8.43 -1.81
N TYR A 26 12.19 -7.59 -2.63
CA TYR A 26 10.75 -7.33 -2.64
C TYR A 26 10.07 -7.99 -3.84
N ALA A 27 8.79 -8.28 -3.70
CA ALA A 27 7.92 -8.64 -4.80
C ALA A 27 7.67 -7.40 -5.68
N HIS A 28 7.46 -7.63 -6.98
CA HIS A 28 7.30 -6.58 -7.98
C HIS A 28 6.03 -6.80 -8.79
N ALA A 29 5.18 -5.77 -8.82
CA ALA A 29 4.03 -5.66 -9.69
C ALA A 29 4.43 -5.10 -11.06
N ARG A 30 3.78 -5.62 -12.10
CA ARG A 30 3.81 -5.10 -13.48
C ARG A 30 2.42 -5.21 -14.08
N LEU A 31 2.19 -4.52 -15.20
CA LEU A 31 0.98 -4.76 -15.99
C LEU A 31 0.97 -6.23 -16.46
N CYS A 32 -0.20 -6.86 -16.36
CA CYS A 32 -0.43 -8.19 -16.90
C CYS A 32 -0.45 -8.13 -18.43
N ASP A 33 -0.04 -9.22 -19.09
CA ASP A 33 0.03 -9.30 -20.56
C ASP A 33 -1.36 -9.20 -21.23
N CYS A 34 -2.45 -9.30 -20.46
CA CYS A 34 -3.81 -9.06 -20.96
C CYS A 34 -4.12 -7.57 -21.16
N VAL A 35 -3.32 -6.67 -20.59
CA VAL A 35 -3.44 -5.22 -20.78
C VAL A 35 -2.87 -4.86 -22.14
N SER A 36 -3.65 -4.15 -22.95
CA SER A 36 -3.20 -3.72 -24.27
C SER A 36 -2.08 -2.68 -24.15
N SER A 37 -0.94 -2.96 -24.78
CA SER A 37 0.17 -2.02 -24.97
C SER A 37 0.46 -1.90 -26.48
N PRO A 38 0.35 -0.69 -27.07
CA PRO A 38 -0.01 0.56 -26.42
C PRO A 38 -1.47 0.62 -25.96
N CYS A 39 -1.77 1.46 -24.97
CA CYS A 39 -3.13 1.68 -24.47
C CYS A 39 -4.07 2.04 -25.63
N LYS A 40 -5.23 1.37 -25.71
CA LYS A 40 -6.21 1.59 -26.80
C LYS A 40 -6.81 3.00 -26.82
N THR A 41 -6.77 3.69 -25.68
CA THR A 41 -7.43 4.98 -25.47
C THR A 41 -6.46 6.13 -25.69
N CYS A 42 -5.35 6.16 -24.94
CA CYS A 42 -4.37 7.24 -25.03
C CYS A 42 -3.14 6.91 -25.89
N LYS A 43 -3.02 5.68 -26.42
CA LYS A 43 -1.82 5.21 -27.15
C LYS A 43 -0.52 5.40 -26.34
N ASP A 44 -0.60 5.12 -25.03
CA ASP A 44 0.46 5.29 -24.03
C ASP A 44 0.94 6.71 -23.76
N THR A 45 0.23 7.74 -24.27
CA THR A 45 0.52 9.13 -23.89
C THR A 45 0.18 9.45 -22.43
N GLY A 46 -0.68 8.65 -21.80
CA GLY A 46 -1.13 8.84 -20.41
C GLY A 46 -2.25 9.87 -20.24
N PHE A 47 -2.61 10.60 -21.30
CA PHE A 47 -3.63 11.65 -21.28
C PHE A 47 -4.54 11.57 -22.51
N ILE A 48 -5.75 12.08 -22.38
CA ILE A 48 -6.64 12.35 -23.51
C ILE A 48 -7.12 13.80 -23.46
N VAL A 49 -7.46 14.36 -24.62
CA VAL A 49 -7.96 15.73 -24.70
C VAL A 49 -9.48 15.68 -24.71
N GLU A 50 -10.10 16.40 -23.77
CA GLU A 50 -11.55 16.60 -23.69
C GLU A 50 -11.87 18.10 -23.65
N GLN A 51 -13.12 18.47 -23.91
CA GLN A 51 -13.58 19.84 -23.78
C GLN A 51 -14.28 20.06 -22.44
N ASP A 52 -13.87 21.09 -21.72
CA ASP A 52 -14.54 21.49 -20.47
C ASP A 52 -15.88 22.20 -20.74
N SER A 53 -16.58 22.61 -19.67
CA SER A 53 -17.85 23.35 -19.77
C SER A 53 -17.75 24.69 -20.51
N PHE A 54 -16.54 25.19 -20.75
CA PHE A 54 -16.25 26.42 -21.48
C PHE A 54 -15.69 26.15 -22.90
N GLN A 55 -15.80 24.91 -23.40
CA GLN A 55 -15.30 24.48 -24.72
C GLN A 55 -13.78 24.63 -24.89
N ARG A 56 -13.02 24.61 -23.78
CA ARG A 56 -11.56 24.65 -23.83
C ARG A 56 -11.03 23.23 -23.86
N ASP A 57 -10.05 22.99 -24.72
CA ASP A 57 -9.32 21.73 -24.75
C ASP A 57 -8.50 21.57 -23.46
N VAL A 58 -8.82 20.55 -22.68
CA VAL A 58 -8.13 20.18 -21.44
C VAL A 58 -7.57 18.77 -21.57
N ALA A 59 -6.33 18.58 -21.12
CA ALA A 59 -5.75 17.25 -21.00
C ALA A 59 -6.20 16.62 -19.69
N ILE A 60 -6.91 15.49 -19.77
CA ILE A 60 -7.26 14.67 -18.62
C ILE A 60 -6.43 13.40 -18.59
N VAL A 61 -6.22 12.86 -17.40
CA VAL A 61 -5.51 11.60 -17.20
C VAL A 61 -6.28 10.47 -17.87
N CYS A 62 -5.58 9.58 -18.58
CA CYS A 62 -6.22 8.46 -19.26
C CYS A 62 -6.86 7.49 -18.25
N PRO A 63 -8.19 7.31 -18.28
CA PRO A 63 -8.90 6.50 -17.30
C PRO A 63 -8.59 5.00 -17.43
N ASP A 64 -8.16 4.54 -18.61
CA ASP A 64 -8.00 3.12 -18.89
C ASP A 64 -6.64 2.54 -18.49
N CYS A 65 -5.56 3.32 -18.58
CA CYS A 65 -4.22 2.83 -18.27
C CYS A 65 -3.63 3.43 -17.00
N GLU A 66 -3.90 4.70 -16.71
CA GLU A 66 -3.11 5.40 -15.69
C GLU A 66 -3.46 4.94 -14.29
N GLN A 67 -4.73 4.65 -14.02
CA GLN A 67 -5.14 4.10 -12.73
C GLN A 67 -4.46 2.76 -12.43
N ILE A 68 -4.31 1.88 -13.43
CA ILE A 68 -3.66 0.58 -13.24
C ILE A 68 -2.14 0.75 -13.11
N LYS A 69 -1.53 1.66 -13.88
CA LYS A 69 -0.11 2.02 -13.75
C LYS A 69 0.20 2.59 -12.36
N GLN A 70 -0.66 3.45 -11.83
CA GLN A 70 -0.54 3.99 -10.48
C GLN A 70 -0.60 2.86 -9.44
N ARG A 71 -1.56 1.93 -9.54
CA ARG A 71 -1.63 0.76 -8.63
C ARG A 71 -0.38 -0.11 -8.67
N VAL A 72 0.22 -0.30 -9.85
CA VAL A 72 1.51 -0.99 -10.00
C VAL A 72 2.61 -0.26 -9.23
N GLN A 73 2.70 1.06 -9.36
CA GLN A 73 3.69 1.87 -8.63
C GLN A 73 3.45 1.81 -7.11
N LEU A 74 2.21 1.93 -6.66
CA LEU A 74 1.86 1.86 -5.24
C LEU A 74 2.25 0.51 -4.62
N TYR A 75 1.95 -0.61 -5.28
CA TYR A 75 2.37 -1.93 -4.80
C TYR A 75 3.89 -2.06 -4.72
N ASN A 76 4.61 -1.57 -5.73
CA ASN A 76 6.07 -1.61 -5.76
C ASN A 76 6.71 -0.75 -4.65
N ASN A 77 6.13 0.41 -4.37
CA ASN A 77 6.57 1.30 -3.30
C ASN A 77 6.24 0.73 -1.91
N ALA A 78 5.31 -0.22 -1.81
CA ALA A 78 4.91 -0.83 -0.56
C ALA A 78 5.90 -1.83 0.04
N ARG A 79 6.99 -2.17 -0.68
CA ARG A 79 8.10 -2.99 -0.17
C ARG A 79 7.69 -4.36 0.39
N ILE A 80 6.74 -5.04 -0.26
CA ILE A 80 6.32 -6.40 0.14
C ILE A 80 7.48 -7.39 -0.02
N PRO A 81 7.94 -8.09 1.04
CA PRO A 81 9.02 -9.05 0.91
C PRO A 81 8.65 -10.19 -0.04
N ARG A 82 9.62 -10.66 -0.84
CA ARG A 82 9.41 -11.69 -1.87
C ARG A 82 8.71 -12.97 -1.38
N ARG A 83 8.86 -13.32 -0.10
CA ARG A 83 8.25 -14.52 0.50
C ARG A 83 6.73 -14.40 0.69
N TYR A 84 6.19 -13.19 0.66
CA TYR A 84 4.77 -12.88 0.80
C TYR A 84 4.09 -12.50 -0.53
N LEU A 85 4.69 -12.87 -1.68
CA LEU A 85 4.15 -12.51 -3.00
C LEU A 85 2.70 -13.00 -3.22
N ASN A 86 2.34 -14.11 -2.57
CA ASN A 86 1.05 -14.78 -2.66
C ASN A 86 0.13 -14.45 -1.49
N SER A 87 0.58 -13.64 -0.52
CA SER A 87 -0.26 -13.25 0.60
C SER A 87 -1.43 -12.41 0.09
N ARG A 88 -2.64 -12.82 0.46
CA ARG A 88 -3.89 -12.15 0.14
C ARG A 88 -4.68 -11.97 1.43
N LEU A 89 -5.86 -11.39 1.33
CA LEU A 89 -6.82 -11.34 2.43
C LEU A 89 -8.09 -12.03 1.95
N ASN A 90 -7.95 -13.32 1.61
CA ASN A 90 -9.02 -14.11 1.03
C ASN A 90 -9.86 -14.76 2.14
N PRO A 91 -11.18 -14.93 1.98
CA PRO A 91 -12.03 -15.53 3.01
C PRO A 91 -11.59 -16.93 3.47
N GLN A 92 -10.88 -17.68 2.62
CA GLN A 92 -10.34 -19.01 2.96
C GLN A 92 -9.17 -18.97 3.94
N GLU A 93 -8.55 -17.81 4.13
CA GLU A 93 -7.46 -17.61 5.11
C GLU A 93 -7.98 -17.21 6.48
N ARG A 94 -9.31 -17.03 6.62
CA ARG A 94 -9.98 -16.78 7.89
C ARG A 94 -10.16 -18.09 8.66
N ASP A 95 -9.73 -18.12 9.90
CA ASP A 95 -9.88 -19.25 10.82
C ASP A 95 -10.33 -18.77 12.21
N ALA A 96 -10.53 -19.72 13.14
CA ALA A 96 -10.97 -19.42 14.49
C ALA A 96 -9.93 -18.64 15.32
N GLU A 97 -8.65 -18.66 14.94
CA GLU A 97 -7.57 -17.98 15.65
C GLU A 97 -7.40 -16.53 15.17
N ASN A 98 -7.80 -16.24 13.92
CA ASN A 98 -7.61 -14.93 13.29
C ASN A 98 -8.90 -14.17 12.94
N GLU A 99 -10.08 -14.76 13.16
CA GLU A 99 -11.40 -14.23 12.81
C GLU A 99 -11.59 -12.75 13.17
N MET A 100 -11.29 -12.36 14.42
CA MET A 100 -11.43 -10.97 14.85
C MET A 100 -10.55 -9.99 14.06
N VAL A 101 -9.29 -10.37 13.81
CA VAL A 101 -8.34 -9.53 13.06
C VAL A 101 -8.74 -9.46 11.60
N PHE A 102 -9.17 -10.59 11.03
CA PHE A 102 -9.62 -10.68 9.65
C PHE A 102 -10.84 -9.77 9.41
N ASP A 103 -11.83 -9.82 10.29
CA ASP A 103 -13.06 -9.02 10.19
C ASP A 103 -12.78 -7.53 10.41
N LEU A 104 -11.85 -7.19 11.32
CA LEU A 104 -11.37 -5.83 11.49
C LEU A 104 -10.70 -5.32 10.22
N LEU A 105 -9.72 -6.03 9.67
CA LEU A 105 -9.04 -5.65 8.41
C LEU A 105 -10.04 -5.48 7.25
N GLY A 106 -11.04 -6.37 7.15
CA GLY A 106 -12.11 -6.25 6.15
C GLY A 106 -12.96 -4.98 6.34
N SER A 107 -13.23 -4.59 7.58
CA SER A 107 -13.94 -3.35 7.91
C SER A 107 -13.11 -2.12 7.58
N ILE A 108 -11.83 -2.11 7.96
CA ILE A 108 -10.87 -1.05 7.62
C ILE A 108 -10.81 -0.87 6.11
N PHE A 109 -10.59 -1.96 5.36
CA PHE A 109 -10.52 -1.96 3.91
C PHE A 109 -11.74 -1.29 3.24
N ARG A 110 -12.95 -1.59 3.73
CA ARG A 110 -14.20 -1.02 3.21
C ARG A 110 -14.35 0.47 3.49
N LEU A 111 -13.90 0.92 4.66
CA LEU A 111 -14.12 2.30 5.15
C LEU A 111 -13.02 3.28 4.72
N LEU A 112 -11.80 2.79 4.50
CA LEU A 112 -10.63 3.61 4.17
C LEU A 112 -10.83 4.58 2.99
N PRO A 113 -11.38 4.18 1.82
CA PRO A 113 -11.49 5.08 0.67
C PRO A 113 -12.35 6.32 0.96
N GLN A 114 -13.43 6.14 1.72
CA GLN A 114 -14.31 7.23 2.11
C GLN A 114 -13.60 8.18 3.07
N ARG A 115 -12.83 7.66 4.03
CA ARG A 115 -12.08 8.48 4.98
C ARG A 115 -10.97 9.29 4.30
N LEU A 116 -10.23 8.68 3.38
CA LEU A 116 -9.17 9.37 2.63
C LEU A 116 -9.74 10.43 1.69
N SER A 117 -10.93 10.24 1.14
CA SER A 117 -11.58 11.22 0.25
C SER A 117 -12.27 12.37 1.01
N ASN A 118 -12.79 12.11 2.21
CA ASN A 118 -13.60 13.05 3.00
C ASN A 118 -12.80 13.82 4.08
N GLN A 119 -11.51 14.10 3.86
CA GLN A 119 -10.68 14.86 4.82
C GLN A 119 -11.29 16.21 5.25
N ASN A 120 -12.27 16.75 4.50
CA ASN A 120 -12.97 18.01 4.78
C ASN A 120 -14.34 17.86 5.50
N HIS A 121 -14.78 16.65 5.88
CA HIS A 121 -16.14 16.43 6.42
C HIS A 121 -16.24 15.34 7.50
N LEU A 122 -15.36 15.36 8.51
CA LEU A 122 -15.52 14.49 9.68
C LEU A 122 -16.14 15.27 10.85
N GLN A 123 -17.47 15.40 10.84
CA GLN A 123 -18.26 15.41 12.06
C GLN A 123 -18.52 13.95 12.48
N SER A 124 -17.60 13.40 13.25
CA SER A 124 -17.83 12.50 14.40
C SER A 124 -16.50 11.88 14.80
N ASP A 125 -16.08 12.24 16.01
CA ASP A 125 -14.95 11.69 16.74
C ASP A 125 -15.10 10.17 16.93
N THR A 126 -14.76 9.38 15.91
CA THR A 126 -14.50 7.96 16.10
C THR A 126 -13.01 7.75 15.95
N GLU A 127 -12.33 7.64 17.09
CA GLU A 127 -10.90 7.30 17.22
C GLU A 127 -10.52 5.95 16.58
N ASP A 128 -11.52 5.23 16.08
CA ASP A 128 -11.50 3.81 15.73
C ASP A 128 -10.54 3.39 14.61
N LEU A 129 -9.83 4.31 13.93
CA LEU A 129 -8.82 3.94 12.92
C LEU A 129 -7.49 4.69 13.05
N LYS A 130 -7.18 5.33 14.20
CA LYS A 130 -5.91 6.07 14.37
C LYS A 130 -4.67 5.14 14.41
N GLY A 131 -4.87 3.85 14.67
CA GLY A 131 -3.80 2.85 14.66
C GLY A 131 -4.28 1.50 15.18
N MET A 132 -3.55 0.44 14.82
CA MET A 132 -3.80 -0.92 15.31
C MET A 132 -2.47 -1.60 15.59
N VAL A 133 -2.42 -2.37 16.67
CA VAL A 133 -1.27 -3.24 16.96
C VAL A 133 -1.71 -4.69 16.93
N LEU A 134 -1.05 -5.50 16.09
CA LEU A 134 -1.28 -6.93 15.99
C LEU A 134 -0.19 -7.69 16.75
N MET A 135 -0.55 -8.31 17.87
CA MET A 135 0.37 -9.05 18.74
C MET A 135 0.05 -10.54 18.77
N GLY A 136 1.08 -11.37 18.97
CA GLY A 136 0.93 -12.82 19.13
C GLY A 136 2.23 -13.58 18.87
N PRO A 137 2.29 -14.88 19.18
CA PRO A 137 3.49 -15.69 18.99
C PRO A 137 4.05 -15.66 17.55
N PRO A 138 5.36 -15.93 17.34
CA PRO A 138 5.90 -16.14 16.01
C PRO A 138 5.16 -17.28 15.27
N GLY A 139 4.98 -17.13 13.96
CA GLY A 139 4.35 -18.17 13.12
C GLY A 139 2.82 -18.10 13.02
N THR A 140 2.14 -17.20 13.74
CA THR A 140 0.66 -17.06 13.70
C THR A 140 0.11 -16.27 12.50
N GLY A 141 0.89 -16.11 11.42
CA GLY A 141 0.40 -15.46 10.20
C GLY A 141 0.24 -13.93 10.22
N LYS A 142 0.63 -13.21 11.28
CA LYS A 142 0.52 -11.73 11.37
C LYS A 142 1.07 -11.00 10.14
N THR A 143 2.32 -11.28 9.78
CA THR A 143 2.94 -10.67 8.60
C THR A 143 2.22 -11.04 7.30
N HIS A 144 1.69 -12.27 7.20
CA HIS A 144 0.91 -12.71 6.03
C HIS A 144 -0.39 -11.90 5.90
N LEU A 145 -1.14 -11.72 6.99
CA LEU A 145 -2.37 -10.91 7.00
C LEU A 145 -2.08 -9.45 6.63
N MET A 146 -1.04 -8.86 7.22
CA MET A 146 -0.70 -7.45 6.94
C MET A 146 -0.22 -7.24 5.50
N THR A 147 0.59 -8.15 4.94
CA THR A 147 1.02 -8.06 3.53
C THR A 147 -0.13 -8.33 2.55
N GLY A 148 -1.06 -9.23 2.91
CA GLY A 148 -2.29 -9.45 2.17
C GLY A 148 -3.22 -8.22 2.18
N PHE A 149 -3.33 -7.53 3.32
CA PHE A 149 -4.06 -6.28 3.44
C PHE A 149 -3.45 -5.18 2.57
N VAL A 150 -2.12 -5.03 2.56
CA VAL A 150 -1.42 -4.08 1.67
C VAL A 150 -1.71 -4.37 0.19
N TYR A 151 -1.73 -5.64 -0.21
CA TYR A 151 -2.12 -6.01 -1.57
C TYR A 151 -3.53 -5.50 -1.89
N GLN A 152 -4.50 -5.71 -0.99
CA GLN A 152 -5.87 -5.25 -1.21
C GLN A 152 -5.94 -3.71 -1.30
N CYS A 153 -5.30 -2.99 -0.38
CA CYS A 153 -5.29 -1.53 -0.38
C CYS A 153 -4.67 -0.95 -1.66
N THR A 154 -3.48 -1.42 -2.04
CA THR A 154 -2.75 -0.93 -3.21
C THR A 154 -3.41 -1.34 -4.53
N ILE A 155 -3.71 -2.63 -4.73
CA ILE A 155 -4.24 -3.16 -6.00
C ILE A 155 -5.75 -2.95 -6.12
N GLY A 156 -6.49 -3.08 -5.02
CA GLY A 156 -7.94 -2.95 -4.99
C GLY A 156 -8.41 -1.50 -5.02
N HIS A 157 -7.85 -0.64 -4.16
CA HIS A 157 -8.31 0.75 -3.99
C HIS A 157 -7.33 1.82 -4.45
N GLY A 158 -6.07 1.48 -4.79
CA GLY A 158 -5.07 2.48 -5.12
C GLY A 158 -4.66 3.34 -3.92
N ILE A 159 -4.69 2.75 -2.72
CA ILE A 159 -4.25 3.39 -1.48
C ILE A 159 -2.75 3.16 -1.29
N SER A 160 -2.01 4.20 -0.92
CA SER A 160 -0.57 4.08 -0.71
C SER A 160 -0.26 3.36 0.60
N CYS A 161 0.66 2.40 0.55
CA CYS A 161 1.08 1.62 1.70
C CYS A 161 2.60 1.53 1.75
N ILE A 162 3.17 1.42 2.94
CA ILE A 162 4.55 0.98 3.15
C ILE A 162 4.56 -0.13 4.20
N PHE A 163 5.16 -1.26 3.86
CA PHE A 163 5.46 -2.35 4.77
C PHE A 163 6.96 -2.40 5.02
N GLN A 164 7.37 -2.26 6.27
CA GLN A 164 8.78 -2.16 6.64
C GLN A 164 9.02 -2.84 7.98
N SER A 165 10.05 -3.68 8.11
CA SER A 165 10.42 -4.16 9.46
C SER A 165 11.14 -3.06 10.22
N PHE A 166 10.95 -3.01 11.53
CA PHE A 166 11.57 -1.96 12.35
C PHE A 166 13.10 -2.03 12.33
N ALA A 167 13.66 -3.25 12.38
CA ALA A 167 15.10 -3.46 12.30
C ALA A 167 15.72 -2.94 10.98
N GLU A 168 15.00 -3.10 9.87
CA GLU A 168 15.43 -2.57 8.58
C GLU A 168 15.38 -1.03 8.55
N LEU A 169 14.31 -0.43 9.08
CA LEU A 169 14.22 1.03 9.18
C LEU A 169 15.39 1.62 9.99
N LEU A 170 15.70 1.03 11.15
CA LEU A 170 16.83 1.47 11.96
C LEU A 170 18.17 1.30 11.23
N SER A 171 18.30 0.25 10.40
CA SER A 171 19.49 0.06 9.56
C SER A 171 19.59 1.13 8.47
N GLU A 172 18.47 1.49 7.82
CA GLU A 172 18.41 2.57 6.82
C GLU A 172 18.79 3.93 7.44
N LEU A 173 18.29 4.23 8.65
CA LEU A 173 18.64 5.44 9.40
C LEU A 173 20.15 5.51 9.71
N ARG A 174 20.71 4.44 10.27
CA ARG A 174 22.16 4.37 10.58
C ARG A 174 23.03 4.52 9.34
N GLN A 175 22.62 3.91 8.23
CA GLN A 175 23.33 4.06 6.96
C GLN A 175 23.23 5.50 6.45
N GLY A 176 22.04 6.10 6.48
CA GLY A 176 21.84 7.46 6.04
C GLY A 176 22.68 8.49 6.81
N TYR A 177 22.87 8.31 8.12
CA TYR A 177 23.81 9.15 8.88
C TYR A 177 25.24 9.08 8.36
N SER A 178 25.70 7.89 7.95
CA SER A 178 27.02 7.70 7.36
C SER A 178 27.14 8.39 6.00
N ASP A 179 26.02 8.52 5.29
CA ASP A 179 25.89 9.22 4.01
C ASP A 179 25.59 10.73 4.16
N GLY A 180 25.54 11.26 5.40
CA GLY A 180 25.25 12.66 5.69
C GLY A 180 23.77 13.07 5.55
N LYS A 181 22.86 12.10 5.49
CA LYS A 181 21.41 12.35 5.41
C LYS A 181 20.81 12.61 6.78
N SER A 182 19.75 13.42 6.80
CA SER A 182 18.95 13.63 8.01
C SER A 182 17.93 12.51 8.21
N ASP A 183 17.47 12.34 9.46
CA ASP A 183 16.34 11.44 9.79
C ASP A 183 15.13 11.70 8.89
N MET A 184 14.82 12.98 8.71
CA MET A 184 13.64 13.41 7.96
C MET A 184 13.69 12.95 6.50
N GLU A 185 14.86 13.00 5.85
CA GLU A 185 15.02 12.55 4.47
C GLU A 185 14.73 11.05 4.29
N ILE A 186 14.98 10.25 5.33
CA ILE A 186 14.79 8.80 5.30
C ILE A 186 13.36 8.44 5.71
N ILE A 187 12.79 9.22 6.63
CA ILE A 187 11.47 8.97 7.22
C ILE A 187 10.33 9.54 6.38
N GLU A 188 10.55 10.63 5.63
CA GLU A 188 9.49 11.32 4.87
C GLU A 188 8.63 10.38 3.99
N PRO A 189 9.16 9.38 3.27
CA PRO A 189 8.32 8.42 2.55
C PRO A 189 7.32 7.69 3.44
N HIS A 190 7.72 7.35 4.67
CA HIS A 190 6.89 6.70 5.69
C HIS A 190 5.84 7.65 6.28
N LEU A 191 6.07 8.97 6.19
CA LEU A 191 5.12 10.01 6.62
C LEU A 191 4.17 10.46 5.50
N GLN A 192 4.41 10.08 4.24
CA GLN A 192 3.56 10.46 3.11
C GLN A 192 2.59 9.36 2.68
N THR A 193 2.83 8.12 3.09
CA THR A 193 1.93 7.01 2.77
C THR A 193 0.66 7.04 3.62
N ASP A 194 -0.47 6.63 3.04
CA ASP A 194 -1.75 6.53 3.74
C ASP A 194 -1.67 5.47 4.86
N ILE A 195 -1.05 4.32 4.58
CA ILE A 195 -0.93 3.21 5.54
C ILE A 195 0.54 2.84 5.75
N LEU A 196 1.03 3.01 6.98
CA LEU A 196 2.35 2.55 7.40
C LEU A 196 2.22 1.30 8.27
N ILE A 197 2.91 0.22 7.89
CA ILE A 197 2.99 -1.01 8.67
C ILE A 197 4.44 -1.24 9.07
N ILE A 198 4.69 -1.21 10.38
CA ILE A 198 5.97 -1.56 10.97
C ILE A 198 5.89 -3.00 11.53
N ASP A 199 6.65 -3.92 10.94
CA ASP A 199 6.70 -5.32 11.36
C ASP A 199 7.87 -5.62 12.32
N ASP A 200 7.77 -6.74 13.04
CA ASP A 200 8.82 -7.26 13.93
C ASP A 200 9.26 -6.28 15.04
N MET A 201 8.31 -5.49 15.55
CA MET A 201 8.49 -4.68 16.75
C MET A 201 8.63 -5.60 17.98
N GLY A 202 9.74 -5.51 18.71
CA GLY A 202 9.95 -6.23 19.98
C GLY A 202 11.12 -7.23 20.02
N LYS A 203 11.88 -7.39 18.94
CA LYS A 203 13.10 -8.23 18.92
C LYS A 203 14.40 -7.46 19.22
N GLY A 204 14.32 -6.15 19.50
CA GLY A 204 15.45 -5.24 19.69
C GLY A 204 15.87 -5.05 21.15
N ARG A 205 16.86 -4.16 21.37
CA ARG A 205 17.30 -3.76 22.72
C ARG A 205 16.40 -2.68 23.34
N ASN A 206 15.47 -2.12 22.57
CA ASN A 206 14.58 -1.03 22.98
C ASN A 206 15.37 0.15 23.56
N SER A 207 16.44 0.54 22.87
CA SER A 207 17.23 1.70 23.31
C SER A 207 16.41 3.00 23.20
N ASP A 208 16.77 4.01 23.98
CA ASP A 208 16.09 5.32 23.96
C ASP A 208 16.03 5.91 22.55
N TRP A 209 17.07 5.71 21.74
CA TRP A 209 17.08 6.13 20.34
C TRP A 209 16.03 5.39 19.50
N GLU A 210 15.92 4.06 19.65
CA GLU A 210 14.92 3.25 18.93
C GLU A 210 13.49 3.69 19.30
N LEU A 211 13.22 3.91 20.58
CA LEU A 211 11.93 4.42 21.05
C LEU A 211 11.65 5.83 20.52
N GLY A 212 12.67 6.70 20.46
CA GLY A 212 12.55 8.05 19.89
C GLY A 212 12.17 8.05 18.41
N ILE A 213 12.67 7.10 17.61
CA ILE A 213 12.27 6.96 16.21
C ILE A 213 10.79 6.56 16.08
N LEU A 214 10.31 5.64 16.93
CA LEU A 214 8.89 5.25 16.93
C LEU A 214 8.00 6.41 17.36
N ASP A 215 8.37 7.12 18.41
CA ASP A 215 7.63 8.27 18.90
C ASP A 215 7.54 9.38 17.83
N MET A 216 8.65 9.66 17.14
CA MET A 216 8.67 10.59 16.01
C MET A 216 7.73 10.12 14.88
N LEU A 217 7.79 8.84 14.46
CA LEU A 217 6.91 8.33 13.41
C LEU A 217 5.43 8.45 13.77
N ILE A 218 5.06 8.06 14.99
CA ILE A 218 3.67 8.09 15.46
C ILE A 218 3.20 9.55 15.59
N SER A 219 3.99 10.39 16.27
CA SER A 219 3.65 11.79 16.51
C SER A 219 3.50 12.58 15.20
N GLU A 220 4.42 12.41 14.26
CA GLU A 220 4.35 13.10 12.97
C GLU A 220 3.13 12.67 12.15
N ARG A 221 2.83 11.37 12.11
CA ARG A 221 1.65 10.87 11.39
C ARG A 221 0.35 11.33 12.04
N TYR A 222 0.29 11.32 13.37
CA TYR A 222 -0.84 11.85 14.12
C TYR A 222 -1.07 13.33 13.83
N ASN A 223 0.00 14.14 13.86
CA ASN A 223 -0.08 15.58 13.58
C ASN A 223 -0.49 15.90 12.14
N ARG A 224 -0.16 15.02 11.19
CA ARG A 224 -0.58 15.13 9.78
C ARG A 224 -2.01 14.61 9.53
N ASN A 225 -2.71 14.11 10.55
CA ASN A 225 -4.03 13.45 10.46
C ASN A 225 -4.04 12.29 9.44
N LEU A 226 -2.96 11.51 9.41
CA LEU A 226 -2.81 10.32 8.56
C LEU A 226 -3.20 9.03 9.29
#